data_AF-A0AA97BZW6-F1
#
_entry.id   AF-A0AA97BZW6-F1
#
_cell.length_a   1.000
_cell.length_b   1.000
_cell.length_c   1.000
_cell.angle_alpha   90.00
_cell.angle_beta   90.00
_cell.angle_gamma   90.00
#
_symmetry.space_group_name_H-M   'P 1'
#
loop_
_entity.id
_entity.type
_entity.pdbx_description
1 polymer ?
#
loop_
_entity_poly.entity_id
_entity_poly.type
_entity_poly.pdbx_seq_one_letter_code
_entity_poly.pdbx_strand_id
1 'polypeptide(L)'
;MKKINILFVLSMLVLGSFTYANEQRYASITHTSSNFINRGYCGYSFTLDNGGNQMVLDHAEFGALEITLRMKDGQGKVLGDTILEVEPFGDSSATRVTFAGLEIPCEDVAVFEVVKAVENQNGHKVELSLSTFQANNLELAKMSISGK
;
A
#
# COMPACT_ATOMS: atom_id res chain seq x y z
N MET A 1 18.51 -70.25 -22.19
CA MET A 1 18.71 -68.90 -21.60
C MET A 1 17.80 -67.91 -22.31
N LYS A 2 17.45 -66.81 -21.60
CA LYS A 2 16.56 -65.69 -21.96
C LYS A 2 15.06 -65.94 -21.76
N LYS A 3 14.60 -65.60 -20.55
CA LYS A 3 13.21 -65.25 -20.25
C LYS A 3 13.05 -63.74 -20.48
N ILE A 4 11.99 -63.37 -21.19
CA ILE A 4 11.50 -62.00 -21.32
C ILE A 4 10.79 -61.64 -20.02
N ASN A 5 11.05 -60.44 -19.49
CA ASN A 5 10.09 -59.75 -18.63
C ASN A 5 10.13 -58.26 -18.93
N ILE A 6 8.98 -57.77 -19.36
CA ILE A 6 8.65 -56.38 -19.59
C ILE A 6 8.30 -55.78 -18.22
N LEU A 7 8.94 -54.67 -17.84
CA LEU A 7 8.41 -53.77 -16.83
C LEU A 7 8.73 -52.33 -17.23
N PHE A 8 7.69 -51.65 -17.73
CA PHE A 8 7.66 -50.20 -17.92
C PHE A 8 7.66 -49.53 -16.55
N VAL A 9 8.64 -48.67 -16.27
CA VAL A 9 8.56 -47.70 -15.17
C VAL A 9 8.61 -46.31 -15.80
N LEU A 10 7.42 -45.73 -15.96
CA LEU A 10 7.21 -44.35 -16.36
C LEU A 10 7.54 -43.46 -15.15
N SER A 11 8.77 -43.00 -15.05
CA SER A 11 9.16 -42.00 -14.05
C SER A 11 8.72 -40.61 -14.56
N MET A 12 7.50 -40.22 -14.18
CA MET A 12 7.04 -38.82 -14.23
C MET A 12 7.94 -38.00 -13.28
N LEU A 13 8.87 -37.23 -13.82
CA LEU A 13 9.44 -36.09 -13.09
C LEU A 13 8.36 -35.02 -13.01
N VAL A 14 7.71 -34.96 -11.85
CA VAL A 14 6.86 -33.84 -11.45
C VAL A 14 7.77 -32.62 -11.35
N LEU A 15 7.65 -31.70 -12.31
CA LEU A 15 8.08 -30.31 -12.14
C LEU A 15 7.28 -29.77 -10.95
N GLY A 16 7.92 -29.76 -9.77
CA GLY A 16 7.41 -29.03 -8.63
C GLY A 16 7.36 -27.56 -9.00
N SER A 17 6.20 -27.08 -9.42
CA SER A 17 5.90 -25.65 -9.39
C SER A 17 5.94 -25.25 -7.92
N PHE A 18 7.09 -24.77 -7.46
CA PHE A 18 7.16 -24.03 -6.21
C PHE A 18 6.31 -22.77 -6.44
N THR A 19 5.05 -22.82 -6.03
CA THR A 19 4.28 -21.60 -5.81
C THR A 19 4.91 -20.95 -4.59
N TYR A 20 5.91 -20.10 -4.80
CA TYR A 20 6.29 -19.13 -3.79
C TYR A 20 5.06 -18.23 -3.60
N ALA A 21 4.25 -18.53 -2.59
CA ALA A 21 3.38 -17.51 -2.02
C ALA A 21 4.35 -16.40 -1.61
N ASN A 22 4.33 -15.28 -2.34
CA ASN A 22 5.23 -14.18 -2.10
C ASN A 22 4.89 -13.63 -0.71
N GLU A 23 5.69 -13.99 0.30
CA GLU A 23 5.66 -13.48 1.67
C GLU A 23 6.09 -12.00 1.69
N GLN A 24 5.42 -11.18 0.88
CA GLN A 24 5.73 -9.77 0.71
C GLN A 24 4.90 -8.96 1.70
N ARG A 25 5.57 -8.03 2.42
CA ARG A 25 4.90 -7.03 3.25
C ARG A 25 3.82 -6.32 2.44
N TYR A 26 2.72 -5.99 3.11
CA TYR A 26 1.53 -5.38 2.54
C TYR A 26 1.17 -4.11 3.30
N ALA A 27 0.77 -3.08 2.57
CA ALA A 27 0.11 -1.90 3.14
C ALA A 27 -1.00 -1.44 2.20
N SER A 28 -2.21 -1.26 2.73
CA SER A 28 -3.22 -0.49 2.02
C SER A 28 -3.05 1.01 2.27
N ILE A 29 -3.36 1.84 1.28
CA ILE A 29 -3.44 3.29 1.40
C ILE A 29 -4.82 3.76 0.99
N THR A 30 -5.48 4.54 1.85
CA THR A 30 -6.83 5.07 1.63
C THR A 30 -6.81 6.58 1.81
N HIS A 31 -7.28 7.34 0.83
CA HIS A 31 -7.61 8.75 1.04
C HIS A 31 -8.93 8.85 1.81
N THR A 32 -8.93 9.53 2.96
CA THR A 32 -10.07 9.53 3.89
C THR A 32 -10.80 10.87 3.97
N SER A 33 -10.13 11.98 3.68
CA SER A 33 -10.78 13.29 3.67
C SER A 33 -9.97 14.32 2.90
N SER A 34 -10.66 15.23 2.21
CA SER A 34 -10.10 16.50 1.74
C SER A 34 -10.79 17.66 2.44
N ASN A 35 -10.04 18.67 2.86
CA ASN A 35 -10.57 19.84 3.53
C ASN A 35 -9.87 21.11 3.07
N PHE A 36 -10.63 22.20 2.90
CA PHE A 36 -10.03 23.51 2.72
C PHE A 36 -9.42 23.97 4.06
N ILE A 37 -8.13 24.29 4.02
CA ILE A 37 -7.37 24.94 5.08
C ILE A 37 -7.30 26.44 4.73
N ASN A 38 -7.27 27.28 5.77
CA ASN A 38 -7.23 28.73 5.61
C ASN A 38 -6.17 29.18 4.59
N ARG A 39 -6.44 30.31 3.92
CA ARG A 39 -5.50 30.99 3.00
C ARG A 39 -5.17 30.20 1.70
N GLY A 40 -6.08 29.36 1.23
CA GLY A 40 -5.94 28.73 -0.09
C GLY A 40 -5.17 27.42 -0.09
N TYR A 41 -4.97 26.80 1.09
CA TYR A 41 -4.36 25.49 1.23
C TYR A 41 -5.43 24.42 1.39
N CYS A 42 -5.15 23.21 0.95
CA CYS A 42 -6.02 22.06 1.10
C CYS A 42 -5.27 21.00 1.91
N GLY A 43 -5.97 20.47 2.90
CA GLY A 43 -5.56 19.33 3.70
C GLY A 43 -6.10 18.05 3.09
N TYR A 44 -5.27 17.02 3.03
CA TYR A 44 -5.66 15.68 2.62
C TYR A 44 -5.22 14.70 3.70
N SER A 45 -6.14 13.86 4.16
CA SER A 45 -5.87 12.81 5.14
C SER A 45 -5.82 11.46 4.46
N PHE A 46 -4.87 10.65 4.88
CA PHE A 46 -4.66 9.29 4.41
C PHE A 46 -4.59 8.33 5.60
N THR A 47 -5.05 7.11 5.38
CA THR A 47 -4.90 6.00 6.31
C THR A 47 -4.07 4.92 5.65
N LEU A 48 -3.09 4.39 6.37
CA LEU A 48 -2.31 3.22 5.97
C LEU A 48 -2.58 2.07 6.94
N ASP A 49 -2.85 0.88 6.42
CA ASP A 49 -3.11 -0.34 7.22
C ASP A 49 -2.27 -1.50 6.68
N ASN A 50 -1.47 -2.15 7.52
CA ASN A 50 -0.61 -3.28 7.14
C ASN A 50 -1.33 -4.64 7.03
N GLY A 51 -2.67 -4.66 7.16
CA GLY A 51 -3.51 -5.87 7.03
C GLY A 51 -3.63 -6.71 8.32
N GLY A 52 -2.86 -6.39 9.37
CA GLY A 52 -2.93 -7.07 10.67
C GLY A 52 -2.63 -8.57 10.62
N ASN A 53 -3.22 -9.33 11.55
CA ASN A 53 -2.94 -10.76 11.79
C ASN A 53 -3.24 -11.70 10.61
N GLN A 54 -3.81 -11.21 9.49
CA GLN A 54 -3.95 -12.00 8.27
C GLN A 54 -2.62 -12.11 7.50
N MET A 55 -1.64 -11.25 7.80
CA MET A 55 -0.26 -11.41 7.40
C MET A 55 0.43 -12.32 8.44
N VAL A 56 0.65 -13.59 8.09
CA VAL A 56 1.47 -14.54 8.89
C VAL A 56 2.95 -14.19 8.68
N LEU A 57 3.33 -12.96 8.98
CA LEU A 57 4.70 -12.49 8.87
C LEU A 57 5.07 -11.89 10.21
N ASP A 58 6.12 -12.44 10.84
CA ASP A 58 6.74 -11.89 12.05
C ASP A 58 7.34 -10.48 11.84
N HIS A 59 7.17 -9.88 10.65
CA HIS A 59 7.78 -8.62 10.22
C HIS A 59 6.88 -7.78 9.27
N ALA A 60 5.60 -7.58 9.61
CA ALA A 60 4.71 -6.67 8.86
C ALA A 60 4.89 -5.18 9.23
N GLU A 61 5.91 -4.84 10.01
CA GLU A 61 6.26 -3.46 10.38
C GLU A 61 6.82 -2.68 9.18
N PHE A 62 6.50 -1.39 9.18
CA PHE A 62 7.14 -0.39 8.34
C PHE A 62 7.80 0.67 9.21
N GLY A 63 9.04 1.02 8.87
CA GLY A 63 9.66 2.25 9.33
C GLY A 63 8.96 3.49 8.75
N ALA A 64 9.49 4.68 9.03
CA ALA A 64 8.94 5.92 8.49
C ALA A 64 8.98 5.88 6.95
N LEU A 65 7.87 6.26 6.30
CA LEU A 65 7.76 6.23 4.84
C LEU A 65 7.73 7.66 4.28
N GLU A 66 8.45 7.86 3.18
CA GLU A 66 8.26 8.97 2.25
C GLU A 66 7.58 8.42 0.99
N ILE A 67 6.29 8.72 0.83
CA ILE A 67 5.49 8.26 -0.31
C ILE A 67 5.32 9.43 -1.29
N THR A 68 5.88 9.30 -2.49
CA THR A 68 5.65 10.28 -3.55
C THR A 68 4.29 10.01 -4.21
N LEU A 69 3.41 11.00 -4.10
CA LEU A 69 2.08 11.00 -4.69
C LEU A 69 2.08 11.91 -5.92
N ARG A 70 1.72 11.34 -7.08
CA ARG A 70 1.39 12.11 -8.27
C ARG A 70 -0.07 12.53 -8.23
N MET A 71 -0.30 13.83 -8.29
CA MET A 71 -1.63 14.43 -8.29
C MET A 71 -2.13 14.55 -9.72
N LYS A 72 -3.37 14.12 -9.95
CA LYS A 72 -4.06 14.29 -11.24
C LYS A 72 -5.43 14.92 -11.04
N ASP A 73 -5.85 15.74 -12.00
CA ASP A 73 -7.21 16.28 -12.03
C ASP A 73 -8.24 15.23 -12.50
N GLY A 74 -9.52 15.63 -12.53
CA GLY A 74 -10.63 14.76 -12.96
C GLY A 74 -10.57 14.33 -14.42
N GLN A 75 -9.68 14.93 -15.23
CA GLN A 75 -9.43 14.56 -16.63
C GLN A 75 -8.16 13.70 -16.77
N GLY A 76 -7.46 13.42 -15.67
CA GLY A 76 -6.21 12.66 -15.63
C GLY A 76 -4.97 13.48 -15.97
N LYS A 77 -5.06 14.81 -16.11
CA LYS A 77 -3.89 15.67 -16.31
C LYS A 77 -3.07 15.69 -15.03
N VAL A 78 -1.76 15.50 -15.17
CA VAL A 78 -0.81 15.61 -14.05
C VAL A 78 -0.71 17.06 -13.61
N LEU A 79 -0.92 17.28 -12.32
CA LEU A 79 -0.82 18.59 -11.68
C LEU A 79 0.57 18.79 -11.05
N GLY A 80 1.12 17.72 -10.47
CA GLY A 80 2.45 17.71 -9.89
C GLY A 80 2.68 16.47 -9.03
N ASP A 81 3.88 16.35 -8.46
CA ASP A 81 4.23 15.32 -7.50
C ASP A 81 4.44 15.97 -6.11
N THR A 82 4.04 15.27 -5.05
CA THR A 82 4.19 15.70 -3.65
C THR A 82 4.64 14.54 -2.77
N ILE A 83 5.14 14.81 -1.56
CA ILE A 83 5.60 13.78 -0.62
C ILE A 83 4.64 13.72 0.56
N LEU A 84 4.08 12.53 0.80
CA LEU A 84 3.37 12.18 2.02
C LEU A 84 4.36 11.52 2.98
N GLU A 85 4.61 12.18 4.11
CA GLU A 85 5.40 11.62 5.20
C GLU A 85 4.49 10.78 6.12
N VAL A 86 4.94 9.57 6.43
CA VAL A 86 4.19 8.61 7.25
C VAL A 86 5.07 8.13 8.39
N GLU A 87 4.55 8.22 9.61
CA GLU A 87 5.21 7.67 10.80
C GLU A 87 5.33 6.13 10.75
N PRO A 88 6.32 5.54 11.43
CA PRO A 88 6.43 4.09 11.56
C PRO A 88 5.14 3.44 12.09
N PHE A 89 4.81 2.25 11.60
CA PHE A 89 3.57 1.55 11.98
C PHE A 89 3.66 0.04 11.76
N GLY A 90 2.72 -0.69 12.36
CA GLY A 90 2.58 -2.13 12.14
C GLY A 90 3.42 -3.04 13.04
N ASP A 91 4.14 -2.49 14.02
CA ASP A 91 4.90 -3.24 15.03
C ASP A 91 3.99 -3.99 16.03
N SER A 92 2.72 -3.61 16.11
CA SER A 92 1.72 -4.24 16.96
C SER A 92 0.31 -4.18 16.36
N SER A 93 -0.63 -4.91 16.95
CA SER A 93 -2.03 -4.82 16.55
C SER A 93 -2.66 -3.45 16.84
N ALA A 94 -2.12 -2.68 17.79
CA ALA A 94 -2.57 -1.33 18.15
C ALA A 94 -2.10 -0.27 17.13
N THR A 95 -0.96 -0.52 16.47
CA THR A 95 -0.33 0.34 15.47
C THR A 95 -0.48 -0.22 14.06
N ARG A 96 -1.35 -1.22 13.86
CA ARG A 96 -1.71 -1.78 12.55
C ARG A 96 -2.05 -0.71 11.52
N VAL A 97 -2.71 0.35 12.00
CA VAL A 97 -3.18 1.48 11.22
C VAL A 97 -2.43 2.73 11.66
N THR A 98 -1.99 3.53 10.68
CA THR A 98 -1.47 4.88 10.90
C THR A 98 -2.20 5.90 10.03
N PHE A 99 -2.07 7.17 10.41
CA PHE A 99 -2.68 8.31 9.72
C PHE A 99 -1.59 9.25 9.25
N ALA A 100 -1.72 9.74 8.03
CA ALA A 100 -0.80 10.72 7.46
C ALA A 100 -1.59 11.87 6.85
N GLY A 101 -1.00 13.06 6.88
CA GLY A 101 -1.61 14.29 6.38
C GLY A 101 -0.72 14.96 5.34
N LEU A 102 -1.36 15.60 4.38
CA LEU A 102 -0.69 16.46 3.41
C LEU A 102 -1.37 17.84 3.41
N GLU A 103 -0.57 18.90 3.49
CA GLU A 103 -1.03 20.28 3.32
C GLU A 103 -0.31 20.89 2.12
N ILE A 104 -1.07 21.24 1.08
CA ILE A 104 -0.56 21.82 -0.17
C ILE A 104 -1.49 22.95 -0.63
N PRO A 105 -1.05 23.85 -1.53
CA PRO A 105 -1.99 24.77 -2.19
C PRO A 105 -3.18 24.01 -2.78
N CYS A 106 -4.38 24.57 -2.65
CA CYS A 106 -5.57 23.92 -3.20
C CYS A 106 -5.46 23.82 -4.72
N GLU A 107 -5.57 22.59 -5.21
CA GLU A 107 -5.66 22.27 -6.62
C GLU A 107 -6.88 21.36 -6.87
N ASP A 108 -7.30 21.23 -8.12
CA ASP A 108 -8.43 20.38 -8.53
C ASP A 108 -8.03 18.89 -8.55
N VAL A 109 -7.44 18.40 -7.47
CA VAL A 109 -6.96 17.01 -7.35
C VAL A 109 -8.15 16.06 -7.28
N ALA A 110 -8.21 15.12 -8.23
CA ALA A 110 -9.18 14.04 -8.24
C ALA A 110 -8.54 12.68 -7.94
N VAL A 111 -7.24 12.52 -8.22
CA VAL A 111 -6.51 11.26 -8.00
C VAL A 111 -5.15 11.53 -7.39
N PHE A 112 -4.81 10.76 -6.36
CA PHE A 112 -3.46 10.59 -5.87
C PHE A 112 -2.94 9.22 -6.34
N GLU A 113 -1.85 9.20 -7.09
CA GLU A 113 -1.19 7.99 -7.58
C GLU A 113 0.14 7.80 -6.85
N VAL A 114 0.33 6.67 -6.18
CA VAL A 114 1.63 6.34 -5.57
C VAL A 114 2.62 6.01 -6.69
N VAL A 115 3.65 6.84 -6.86
CA VAL A 115 4.67 6.65 -7.90
C VAL A 115 6.03 6.25 -7.35
N LYS A 116 6.25 6.44 -6.05
CA LYS A 116 7.47 6.03 -5.34
C LYS A 116 7.18 5.88 -3.85
N ALA A 117 7.83 4.93 -3.19
CA ALA A 117 7.81 4.79 -1.75
C ALA A 117 9.22 4.50 -1.24
N VAL A 118 9.66 5.23 -0.22
CA VAL A 118 10.96 5.04 0.43
C VAL A 118 10.72 4.82 1.91
N GLU A 119 11.32 3.79 2.47
CA GLU A 119 11.28 3.48 3.89
C GLU A 119 12.62 3.83 4.55
N ASN A 120 12.55 4.42 5.74
CA ASN A 120 13.70 4.55 6.62
C ASN A 120 13.86 3.26 7.43
N GLN A 121 14.82 2.42 7.04
CA GLN A 121 15.20 1.20 7.75
C GLN A 121 16.48 1.48 8.55
N ASN A 122 16.33 1.74 9.85
CA ASN A 122 17.47 1.97 10.77
C ASN A 122 18.44 3.07 10.30
N GLY A 123 17.91 4.17 9.76
CA GLY A 123 18.70 5.30 9.23
C GLY A 123 19.05 5.19 7.75
N HIS A 124 18.74 4.06 7.09
CA HIS A 124 18.98 3.86 5.67
C HIS A 124 17.69 4.05 4.87
N LYS A 125 17.73 4.88 3.83
CA LYS A 125 16.63 5.04 2.87
C LYS A 125 16.62 3.87 1.89
N VAL A 126 15.57 3.05 1.93
CA VAL A 126 15.37 1.89 1.07
C VAL A 126 14.11 2.09 0.24
N GLU A 127 14.24 2.01 -1.08
CA GLU A 127 13.08 2.09 -1.97
C GLU A 127 12.25 0.80 -1.89
N LEU A 128 10.94 0.94 -1.68
CA LEU A 128 10.00 -0.17 -1.62
C LEU A 128 9.38 -0.44 -2.98
N SER A 129 9.11 -1.72 -3.28
CA SER A 129 8.33 -2.10 -4.45
C SER A 129 6.92 -1.53 -4.34
N LEU A 130 6.41 -0.90 -5.40
CA LEU A 130 5.02 -0.42 -5.45
C LEU A 130 4.01 -1.56 -5.29
N SER A 131 4.39 -2.82 -5.59
CA SER A 131 3.55 -4.00 -5.37
C SER A 131 3.26 -4.31 -3.89
N THR A 132 3.97 -3.68 -2.96
CA THR A 132 3.67 -3.73 -1.52
C THR A 132 2.40 -2.95 -1.17
N PHE A 133 2.01 -1.99 -2.01
CA PHE A 133 0.91 -1.08 -1.72
C PHE A 133 -0.36 -1.44 -2.49
N GLN A 134 -1.50 -1.37 -1.80
CA GLN A 134 -2.82 -1.44 -2.41
C GLN A 134 -3.59 -0.13 -2.18
N ALA A 135 -3.98 0.55 -3.25
CA ALA A 135 -4.85 1.70 -3.15
C ALA A 135 -6.31 1.25 -2.89
N ASN A 136 -6.92 1.81 -1.85
CA ASN A 136 -8.32 1.59 -1.51
C ASN A 136 -9.14 2.85 -1.78
N ASN A 137 -10.10 2.75 -2.69
CA ASN A 137 -10.98 3.85 -3.11
C ASN A 137 -12.40 3.61 -2.59
N LEU A 138 -12.57 3.71 -1.27
CA LEU A 138 -13.87 3.48 -0.65
C LEU A 138 -14.79 4.67 -0.86
N GLU A 139 -16.04 4.41 -1.28
CA GLU A 139 -17.10 5.40 -1.17
C GLU A 139 -17.52 5.52 0.30
N LEU A 140 -17.20 6.65 0.92
CA LEU A 140 -17.49 6.88 2.33
C LEU A 140 -18.94 7.35 2.55
N ALA A 141 -19.52 6.92 3.66
CA ALA A 141 -20.84 7.36 4.07
C ALA A 141 -20.86 8.86 4.36
N LYS A 142 -21.99 9.52 4.06
CA LYS A 142 -22.22 10.91 4.45
C LYS A 142 -22.67 10.98 5.92
N MET A 143 -22.22 12.00 6.62
CA MET A 143 -22.71 12.34 7.96
C MET A 143 -23.86 13.34 7.85
N SER A 144 -24.90 13.16 8.65
CA SER A 144 -25.95 14.15 8.89
C SER A 144 -26.19 14.30 10.38
N ILE A 145 -26.73 15.44 10.80
CA ILE A 145 -27.12 15.71 12.18
C ILE A 145 -28.64 15.82 12.19
N SER A 146 -29.32 15.08 13.06
CA SER A 146 -30.78 15.14 13.13
C SER A 146 -31.23 16.56 13.48
N GLY A 147 -32.10 17.13 12.63
CA GLY A 147 -32.62 18.49 12.79
C GLY A 147 -31.69 19.63 12.37
N LYS A 148 -30.58 19.36 11.67
CA LYS A 148 -29.70 20.37 11.06
C LYS A 148 -29.30 20.01 9.63
#